data_AF-A0ABD4YC45-F1
#
_entry.id   AF-A0ABD4YC45-F1
#
_cell.length_a   1.000
_cell.length_b   1.000
_cell.length_c   1.000
_cell.angle_alpha   90.00
_cell.angle_beta   90.00
_cell.angle_gamma   90.00
#
_symmetry.space_group_name_H-M   'P 1'
#
loop_
_entity.id
_entity.type
_entity.pdbx_description
1 polymer ?
#
loop_
_entity_poly.entity_id
_entity_poly.type
_entity_poly.pdbx_seq_one_letter_code
_entity_poly.pdbx_strand_id
1 'polypeptide(L)'
;MSLRDLASLLNSEARAGRISITETEDDLLVSKLSAGLILRLASLARTAGLVCSTYDDQYSFYRDEDIADDFGPFRLTLKKPPRSPEEGSSTLFILTAVGFSDFLRKSNKAEVWRVLGIGAPFTCQARIFGDWDEPLSLTAVSATKSPRMLVKEAADTRAVPDDIRLWLLQVSSLEASDAFHCLWASHAYDALARCLANEVAAGERRLVFKGPPKLSLEYQDRLHDVDDLFDLAEFKRVHDAAAWVYESSREAEMKHVLLSTEIARSGRADGEVIEYFRENLHAALECAKIAYQMSISDVTKDTLKSLGDLRKAVTDETSKATDATRQTVTAITTATGIGIGLAVARMSIAVSPWLILAVMIVVLLYVITIAWSGWHFILVQRDLRVQWQTKLYRFLSASDYKAMVTEPVERSERVFKRTAIGGVMALIVWAICVVIFAFHATPAQNKGTSAPGQAPNPPPVTVPAPPSNVAPERPEAEQQGRGKAPLPPPLPGHQFAQSRSGAIQAHLG
;
A
#
# COMPACT_ATOMS: atom_id res chain seq x y z
N MET A 1 9.80 50.65 -30.18
CA MET A 1 10.37 49.30 -30.41
C MET A 1 10.53 48.65 -29.06
N SER A 2 10.06 47.42 -28.94
CA SER A 2 9.87 46.76 -27.65
C SER A 2 11.06 45.85 -27.32
N LEU A 3 11.25 45.51 -26.04
CA LEU A 3 12.20 44.49 -25.59
C LEU A 3 12.06 43.17 -26.39
N ARG A 4 10.86 42.85 -26.87
CA ARG A 4 10.59 41.68 -27.71
C ARG A 4 11.32 41.72 -29.06
N ASP A 5 11.52 42.91 -29.65
CA ASP A 5 12.24 43.05 -30.92
C ASP A 5 13.74 42.68 -30.74
N LEU A 6 14.32 43.08 -29.61
CA LEU A 6 15.68 42.74 -29.23
C LEU A 6 15.82 41.23 -28.99
N ALA A 7 14.92 40.64 -28.19
CA ALA A 7 14.92 39.20 -27.91
C ALA A 7 14.74 38.37 -29.18
N SER A 8 13.83 38.77 -30.06
CA SER A 8 13.60 38.12 -31.35
C SER A 8 14.86 38.12 -32.21
N LEU A 9 15.55 39.26 -32.33
CA LEU A 9 16.80 39.35 -33.09
C LEU A 9 17.88 38.45 -32.47
N LEU A 10 18.10 38.53 -31.15
CA LEU A 10 19.07 37.69 -30.44
C LEU A 10 18.79 36.20 -30.66
N ASN A 11 17.54 35.77 -30.51
CA ASN A 11 17.15 34.38 -30.71
C ASN A 11 17.36 33.94 -32.18
N SER A 12 17.06 34.79 -33.16
CA SER A 12 17.27 34.47 -34.58
C SER A 12 18.76 34.36 -34.97
N GLU A 13 19.61 35.21 -34.41
CA GLU A 13 21.04 35.22 -34.68
C GLU A 13 21.74 34.06 -33.98
N ALA A 14 21.30 33.71 -32.77
CA ALA A 14 21.79 32.55 -32.04
C ALA A 14 21.40 31.24 -32.75
N ARG A 15 20.16 31.13 -33.24
CA ARG A 15 19.70 29.99 -34.04
C ARG A 15 20.50 29.81 -35.33
N ALA A 16 20.86 30.91 -35.98
CA ALA A 16 21.73 30.86 -37.15
C ALA A 16 23.21 30.52 -36.84
N GLY A 17 23.58 30.30 -35.57
CA GLY A 17 24.94 30.01 -35.14
C GLY A 17 25.92 31.18 -35.30
N ARG A 18 25.41 32.39 -35.56
CA ARG A 18 26.25 33.58 -35.83
C ARG A 18 26.76 34.23 -34.56
N ILE A 19 26.05 34.06 -33.45
CA ILE A 19 26.41 34.63 -32.14
C ILE A 19 26.44 33.56 -31.06
N SER A 20 27.15 33.84 -29.97
CA SER A 20 27.11 33.04 -28.75
C SER A 20 26.54 33.88 -27.61
N ILE A 21 25.58 33.32 -26.88
CA ILE A 21 24.88 34.00 -25.79
C ILE A 21 25.21 33.31 -24.48
N THR A 22 25.52 34.09 -23.45
CA THR A 22 25.62 33.63 -22.07
C THR A 22 24.76 34.54 -21.21
N GLU A 23 23.72 33.97 -20.62
CA GLU A 23 22.78 34.71 -19.79
C GLU A 23 22.97 34.33 -18.33
N THR A 24 23.13 35.35 -17.49
CA THR A 24 23.22 35.24 -16.03
C THR A 24 21.98 35.85 -15.40
N GLU A 25 21.92 35.85 -14.08
CA GLU A 25 20.83 36.44 -13.33
C GLU A 25 20.66 37.95 -13.59
N ASP A 26 21.77 38.68 -13.74
CA ASP A 26 21.75 40.15 -13.83
C ASP A 26 22.18 40.68 -15.20
N ASP A 27 22.95 39.87 -15.95
CA ASP A 27 23.60 40.27 -17.19
C ASP A 27 23.36 39.29 -18.32
N LEU A 28 23.33 39.80 -19.54
CA LEU A 28 23.33 39.03 -20.78
C LEU A 28 24.57 39.42 -21.59
N LEU A 29 25.45 38.46 -21.81
CA LEU A 29 26.66 38.61 -22.63
C LEU A 29 26.42 37.96 -24.00
N VAL A 30 26.68 38.73 -25.06
CA VAL A 30 26.61 38.28 -26.44
C VAL A 30 27.98 38.43 -27.07
N SER A 31 28.50 37.37 -27.69
CA SER A 31 29.83 37.32 -28.28
C SER A 31 29.78 36.94 -29.77
N LYS A 32 30.89 37.18 -30.48
CA LYS A 32 31.05 36.93 -31.93
C LYS A 32 30.19 37.84 -32.81
N LEU A 33 30.01 39.09 -32.40
CA LEU A 33 29.20 40.07 -33.13
C LEU A 33 30.00 40.74 -34.26
N SER A 34 29.39 40.91 -35.42
CA SER A 34 29.88 41.81 -36.47
C SER A 34 29.56 43.27 -36.13
N ALA A 35 30.27 44.22 -36.75
CA ALA A 35 30.07 45.66 -36.51
C ALA A 35 28.62 46.10 -36.75
N GLY A 36 28.04 45.69 -37.88
CA GLY A 36 26.64 46.00 -38.19
C GLY A 36 25.64 45.42 -37.19
N LEU A 37 25.88 44.20 -36.70
CA LEU A 37 24.96 43.54 -35.77
C LEU A 37 25.05 44.13 -34.36
N ILE A 38 26.25 44.43 -33.87
CA ILE A 38 26.41 45.03 -32.53
C ILE A 38 25.77 46.42 -32.46
N LEU A 39 25.94 47.26 -33.49
CA LEU A 39 25.31 48.58 -33.55
C LEU A 39 23.78 48.48 -33.54
N ARG A 40 23.23 47.52 -34.30
CA ARG A 40 21.79 47.25 -34.32
C ARG A 40 21.27 46.78 -32.97
N LEU A 41 21.95 45.84 -32.32
CA LEU A 41 21.58 45.34 -30.99
C LEU A 41 21.70 46.42 -29.90
N ALA A 42 22.78 47.21 -29.92
CA ALA A 42 22.99 48.30 -28.97
C ALA A 42 21.95 49.43 -29.13
N SER A 43 21.53 49.71 -30.36
CA SER A 43 20.42 50.63 -30.65
C SER A 43 19.09 50.13 -30.10
N LEU A 44 18.75 48.85 -30.35
CA LEU A 44 17.54 48.22 -29.82
C LEU A 44 17.53 48.17 -28.30
N ALA A 45 18.65 47.79 -27.67
CA ALA A 45 18.78 47.74 -26.21
C ALA A 45 18.56 49.10 -25.55
N ARG A 46 19.18 50.16 -26.08
CA ARG A 46 18.98 51.53 -25.57
C ARG A 46 17.56 52.03 -25.75
N THR A 47 16.95 51.72 -26.91
CA THR A 47 15.55 52.06 -27.17
C THR A 47 14.60 51.35 -26.21
N ALA A 48 14.95 50.14 -25.79
CA ALA A 48 14.21 49.36 -24.79
C ALA A 48 14.55 49.74 -23.33
N GLY A 49 15.41 50.75 -23.11
CA GLY A 49 15.78 51.24 -21.77
C GLY A 49 16.80 50.37 -21.03
N LEU A 50 17.48 49.44 -21.71
CA LEU A 50 18.54 48.62 -21.11
C LEU A 50 19.88 49.35 -21.15
N VAL A 51 20.69 49.15 -20.11
CA VAL A 51 22.08 49.61 -20.10
C VAL A 51 22.93 48.62 -20.86
N CYS A 52 23.61 49.10 -21.91
CA CYS A 52 24.48 48.28 -22.75
C CYS A 52 25.93 48.77 -22.73
N SER A 53 26.87 47.85 -22.85
CA SER A 53 28.30 48.15 -23.00
C SER A 53 28.92 47.25 -24.05
N THR A 54 29.71 47.84 -24.94
CA THR A 54 30.33 47.21 -26.11
C THR A 54 31.82 47.04 -25.88
N TYR A 55 32.32 45.83 -26.18
CA TYR A 55 33.71 45.45 -26.00
C TYR A 55 34.25 44.72 -27.22
N ASP A 56 35.56 44.69 -27.40
CA ASP A 56 36.23 43.76 -28.32
C ASP A 56 36.44 42.37 -27.69
N ASP A 57 37.13 41.48 -28.40
CA ASP A 57 37.45 40.13 -27.90
C ASP A 57 38.47 40.12 -26.75
N GLN A 58 39.20 41.23 -26.55
CA GLN A 58 40.17 41.44 -25.47
C GLN A 58 39.56 42.19 -24.26
N TYR A 59 38.24 42.41 -24.25
CA TYR A 59 37.51 43.19 -23.23
C TYR A 59 37.89 44.69 -23.17
N SER A 60 38.46 45.24 -24.25
CA SER A 60 38.63 46.69 -24.40
C SER A 60 37.28 47.32 -24.69
N PHE A 61 36.95 48.41 -24.00
CA PHE A 61 35.70 49.15 -24.20
C PHE A 61 35.73 49.93 -25.53
N TYR A 62 34.66 49.83 -26.32
CA TYR A 62 34.48 50.56 -27.58
C TYR A 62 33.24 51.45 -27.51
N ARG A 63 33.31 52.67 -28.06
CA ARG A 63 32.11 53.49 -28.33
C ARG A 63 31.55 53.13 -29.70
N ASP A 64 30.26 53.38 -29.92
CA ASP A 64 29.59 53.05 -31.19
C ASP A 64 30.28 53.65 -32.41
N GLU A 65 30.85 54.86 -32.27
CA GLU A 65 31.54 55.59 -33.32
C GLU A 65 32.85 54.91 -33.75
N ASP A 66 33.45 54.12 -32.86
CA ASP A 66 34.73 53.43 -33.07
C ASP A 66 34.55 52.00 -33.61
N ILE A 67 33.30 51.55 -33.79
CA ILE A 67 32.98 50.21 -34.27
C ILE A 67 33.07 50.17 -35.81
N ALA A 68 34.10 49.49 -36.32
CA ALA A 68 34.24 49.18 -37.74
C ALA A 68 34.48 47.68 -37.96
N ASP A 69 34.17 47.17 -39.16
CA ASP A 69 34.26 45.74 -39.48
C ASP A 69 35.67 45.16 -39.25
N ASP A 70 36.72 45.97 -39.44
CA ASP A 70 38.12 45.55 -39.29
C ASP A 70 38.55 45.26 -37.85
N PHE A 71 37.77 45.70 -36.85
CA PHE A 71 38.09 45.54 -35.42
C PHE A 71 37.25 44.46 -34.72
N GLY A 72 36.43 43.72 -35.46
CA GLY A 72 35.68 42.58 -34.93
C GLY A 72 36.58 41.38 -34.61
N PRO A 73 36.06 40.37 -33.88
CA PRO A 73 34.69 40.25 -33.39
C PRO A 73 34.43 41.05 -32.12
N PHE A 74 33.20 41.54 -31.98
CA PHE A 74 32.77 42.32 -30.82
C PHE A 74 31.92 41.51 -29.83
N ARG A 75 31.77 42.08 -28.63
CA ARG A 75 30.96 41.58 -27.52
C ARG A 75 30.04 42.68 -27.02
N LEU A 76 28.82 42.30 -26.67
CA LEU A 76 27.81 43.19 -26.10
C LEU A 76 27.39 42.65 -24.75
N THR A 77 27.49 43.49 -23.72
CA THR A 77 26.95 43.19 -22.38
C THR A 77 25.70 44.03 -22.16
N LEU A 78 24.60 43.39 -21.79
CA LEU A 78 23.33 44.01 -21.46
C LEU A 78 23.01 43.77 -19.99
N LYS A 79 22.79 44.85 -19.23
CA LYS A 79 22.31 44.80 -17.84
C LYS A 79 20.80 44.66 -17.85
N LYS A 80 20.28 43.65 -17.17
CA LYS A 80 18.83 43.48 -16.97
C LYS A 80 18.30 44.57 -16.04
N PRO A 81 17.00 44.92 -16.12
CA PRO A 81 16.42 45.93 -15.24
C PRO A 81 16.64 45.59 -13.75
N PRO A 82 16.91 46.59 -12.90
CA PRO A 82 17.14 46.35 -11.48
C PRO A 82 15.89 45.76 -10.84
N ARG A 83 16.08 44.68 -10.09
CA ARG A 83 15.00 43.98 -9.37
C ARG A 83 14.55 44.83 -8.18
N SER A 84 13.25 44.83 -7.88
CA SER A 84 12.82 45.32 -6.57
C SER A 84 13.38 44.38 -5.48
N PRO A 85 13.74 44.89 -4.28
CA PRO A 85 14.29 44.06 -3.21
C PRO A 85 13.38 42.90 -2.78
N GLU A 86 12.06 43.04 -2.98
CA GLU A 86 11.05 42.02 -2.65
C GLU A 86 10.92 40.93 -3.72
N GLU A 87 11.20 41.24 -5.00
CA GLU A 87 11.19 40.27 -6.11
C GLU A 87 12.55 39.56 -6.30
N GLY A 88 13.62 40.15 -5.77
CA GLY A 88 15.00 39.86 -6.14
C GLY A 88 15.49 38.42 -5.95
N SER A 89 14.89 37.66 -5.02
CA SER A 89 15.27 36.26 -4.76
C SER A 89 14.24 35.23 -5.24
N SER A 90 13.01 35.63 -5.53
CA SER A 90 11.91 34.72 -5.91
C SER A 90 11.65 34.71 -7.41
N THR A 91 12.10 35.74 -8.14
CA THR A 91 11.83 35.93 -9.57
C THR A 91 13.11 35.95 -10.40
N LEU A 92 13.12 35.18 -11.49
CA LEU A 92 14.18 35.14 -12.49
C LEU A 92 13.69 35.75 -13.80
N PHE A 93 14.40 36.74 -14.31
CA PHE A 93 14.12 37.36 -15.62
C PHE A 93 15.04 36.79 -16.69
N ILE A 94 14.46 36.34 -17.80
CA ILE A 94 15.14 35.68 -18.90
C ILE A 94 14.77 36.40 -20.21
N LEU A 95 15.77 36.78 -21.01
CA LEU A 95 15.59 37.50 -22.28
C LEU A 95 15.63 36.57 -23.49
N THR A 96 16.37 35.46 -23.41
CA THR A 96 16.69 34.63 -24.58
C THR A 96 16.31 33.16 -24.38
N ALA A 97 16.03 32.46 -25.48
CA ALA A 97 15.76 31.03 -25.46
C ALA A 97 17.01 30.21 -25.07
N VAL A 98 18.21 30.70 -25.43
CA VAL A 98 19.49 30.12 -24.99
C VAL A 98 19.61 30.21 -23.46
N GLY A 99 19.36 31.39 -22.89
CA GLY A 99 19.35 31.59 -21.45
C GLY A 99 18.32 30.70 -20.75
N PHE A 100 17.11 30.59 -21.30
CA PHE A 100 16.07 29.71 -20.78
C PHE A 100 16.52 28.25 -20.73
N SER A 101 17.06 27.73 -21.84
CA SER A 101 17.61 26.36 -21.93
C SER A 101 18.73 26.14 -20.91
N ASP A 102 19.63 27.10 -20.74
CA ASP A 102 20.73 27.03 -19.77
C ASP A 102 20.26 27.01 -18.32
N PHE A 103 19.28 27.86 -17.97
CA PHE A 103 18.71 27.87 -16.63
C PHE A 103 17.93 26.60 -16.32
N LEU A 104 17.25 25.99 -17.31
CA LEU A 104 16.60 24.69 -17.13
C LEU A 104 17.61 23.58 -16.81
N ARG A 105 18.79 23.58 -17.46
CA ARG A 105 19.86 22.60 -17.20
C ARG A 105 20.54 22.80 -15.85
N LYS A 106 20.90 24.05 -15.52
CA LYS A 106 21.62 24.38 -14.28
C LYS A 106 20.72 24.40 -13.04
N SER A 107 19.41 24.56 -13.26
CA SER A 107 18.40 24.91 -12.25
C SER A 107 18.64 26.28 -11.60
N ASN A 108 17.58 26.88 -11.08
CA ASN A 108 17.62 28.13 -10.32
C ASN A 108 16.61 28.07 -9.15
N LYS A 109 16.85 28.77 -8.05
CA LYS A 109 15.97 28.71 -6.86
C LYS A 109 14.68 29.53 -7.01
N ALA A 110 14.62 30.45 -7.98
CA ALA A 110 13.44 31.26 -8.22
C ALA A 110 12.21 30.40 -8.54
N GLU A 111 11.07 30.78 -7.96
CA GLU A 111 9.76 30.14 -8.16
C GLU A 111 9.03 30.74 -9.36
N VAL A 112 9.31 32.00 -9.69
CA VAL A 112 8.69 32.73 -10.80
C VAL A 112 9.74 32.97 -11.88
N TRP A 113 9.51 32.46 -13.08
CA TRP A 113 10.41 32.63 -14.23
C TRP A 113 9.73 33.48 -15.29
N ARG A 114 10.24 34.69 -15.48
CA ARG A 114 9.76 35.65 -16.45
C ARG A 114 10.57 35.51 -17.73
N VAL A 115 10.00 34.88 -18.74
CA VAL A 115 10.67 34.58 -20.02
C VAL A 115 10.12 35.49 -21.09
N LEU A 116 10.96 36.37 -21.61
CA LEU A 116 10.55 37.37 -22.58
C LEU A 116 10.12 36.71 -23.90
N GLY A 117 8.87 36.96 -24.29
CA GLY A 117 8.32 36.46 -25.56
C GLY A 117 7.76 35.04 -25.49
N ILE A 118 7.58 34.47 -24.29
CA ILE A 118 6.69 33.33 -24.11
C ILE A 118 5.26 33.74 -24.47
N GLY A 119 4.54 32.88 -25.19
CA GLY A 119 3.23 33.17 -25.76
C GLY A 119 2.10 33.12 -24.73
N ALA A 120 2.14 32.12 -23.83
CA ALA A 120 1.18 31.99 -22.74
C ALA A 120 1.86 31.52 -21.46
N PRO A 121 1.39 31.96 -20.28
CA PRO A 121 1.94 31.49 -19.01
C PRO A 121 1.53 30.04 -18.75
N PHE A 122 2.40 29.28 -18.09
CA PHE A 122 2.11 27.91 -17.64
C PHE A 122 2.73 27.62 -16.27
N THR A 123 2.13 26.68 -15.56
CA THR A 123 2.50 26.38 -14.17
C THR A 123 2.85 24.91 -14.00
N CYS A 124 4.03 24.66 -13.43
CA CYS A 124 4.43 23.36 -12.90
C CYS A 124 4.30 23.36 -11.37
N GLN A 125 4.40 22.19 -10.74
CA GLN A 125 4.18 22.03 -9.31
C GLN A 125 5.17 22.81 -8.42
N ALA A 126 6.32 23.25 -8.96
CA ALA A 126 7.32 24.03 -8.23
C ALA A 126 7.55 25.45 -8.75
N ARG A 127 7.11 25.79 -9.97
CA ARG A 127 7.41 27.07 -10.61
C ARG A 127 6.31 27.51 -11.57
N ILE A 128 6.23 28.82 -11.78
CA ILE A 128 5.37 29.43 -12.79
C ILE A 128 6.23 30.16 -13.84
N PHE A 129 5.85 30.01 -15.10
CA PHE A 129 6.49 30.67 -16.24
C PHE A 129 5.50 31.62 -16.89
N GLY A 130 5.95 32.79 -17.30
CA GLY A 130 5.13 33.77 -18.02
C GLY A 130 5.95 34.93 -18.54
N ASP A 131 5.31 35.86 -19.25
CA ASP A 131 6.02 37.01 -19.80
C ASP A 131 6.42 38.00 -18.70
N TRP A 132 7.28 38.96 -19.03
CA TRP A 132 7.80 39.95 -18.08
C TRP A 132 6.70 40.78 -17.43
N ASP A 133 5.64 41.11 -18.18
CA ASP A 133 4.60 42.04 -17.76
C ASP A 133 3.37 41.37 -17.12
N GLU A 134 3.34 40.03 -17.05
CA GLU A 134 2.16 39.31 -16.58
C GLU A 134 2.16 39.11 -15.05
N PRO A 135 1.02 39.29 -14.36
CA PRO A 135 0.93 38.92 -12.95
C PRO A 135 0.93 37.39 -12.81
N LEU A 136 1.93 36.84 -12.14
CA LEU A 136 2.11 35.40 -11.94
C LEU A 136 1.98 35.07 -10.45
N SER A 137 1.18 34.06 -10.11
CA SER A 137 1.04 33.55 -8.75
C SER A 137 1.16 32.03 -8.73
N LEU A 138 2.07 31.52 -7.88
CA LEU A 138 2.28 30.09 -7.71
C LEU A 138 1.42 29.58 -6.56
N THR A 139 0.70 28.49 -6.79
CA THR A 139 -0.01 27.78 -5.72
C THR A 139 0.93 26.74 -5.11
N ALA A 140 1.08 26.77 -3.79
CA ALA A 140 1.95 25.82 -3.10
C ALA A 140 1.44 24.38 -3.26
N VAL A 141 2.31 23.50 -3.78
CA VAL A 141 2.08 22.05 -3.86
C VAL A 141 2.99 21.35 -2.85
N SER A 142 2.44 20.32 -2.19
CA SER A 142 3.22 19.50 -1.25
C SER A 142 4.43 18.87 -1.93
N ALA A 143 5.52 18.69 -1.19
CA ALA A 143 6.72 18.06 -1.71
C ALA A 143 6.44 16.59 -2.09
N THR A 144 6.95 16.17 -3.25
CA THR A 144 6.90 14.79 -3.70
C THR A 144 8.09 14.00 -3.14
N LYS A 145 8.10 12.67 -3.34
CA LYS A 145 9.28 11.86 -3.01
C LYS A 145 10.39 12.17 -4.01
N SER A 146 11.61 12.41 -3.52
CA SER A 146 12.77 12.66 -4.39
C SER A 146 13.01 11.46 -5.32
N PRO A 147 13.09 11.65 -6.65
CA PRO A 147 13.42 10.58 -7.59
C PRO A 147 14.74 9.88 -7.28
N ARG A 148 15.72 10.59 -6.69
CA ARG A 148 17.02 10.03 -6.31
C ARG A 148 16.93 8.94 -5.22
N MET A 149 15.80 8.87 -4.52
CA MET A 149 15.53 7.78 -3.56
C MET A 149 15.03 6.50 -4.24
N LEU A 150 14.53 6.60 -5.47
CA LEU A 150 13.95 5.48 -6.23
C LEU A 150 14.86 5.02 -7.36
N VAL A 151 15.66 5.95 -7.92
CA VAL A 151 16.52 5.72 -9.08
C VAL A 151 17.98 5.68 -8.64
N LYS A 152 18.68 4.59 -8.99
CA LYS A 152 20.11 4.44 -8.74
C LYS A 152 20.92 5.11 -9.84
N GLU A 153 21.86 5.97 -9.47
CA GLU A 153 22.79 6.60 -10.41
C GLU A 153 24.20 6.03 -10.24
N ALA A 154 24.83 5.69 -11.36
CA ALA A 154 26.23 5.26 -11.41
C ALA A 154 27.04 6.27 -12.25
N ALA A 155 27.21 7.48 -11.73
CA ALA A 155 27.91 8.56 -12.41
C ALA A 155 28.51 9.58 -11.43
N ASP A 156 29.61 10.23 -11.84
CA ASP A 156 30.23 11.33 -11.10
C ASP A 156 29.38 12.60 -11.12
N THR A 157 28.60 12.79 -12.19
CA THR A 157 27.64 13.88 -12.35
C THR A 157 26.21 13.36 -12.19
N ARG A 158 25.45 13.98 -11.29
CA ARG A 158 24.05 13.62 -11.01
C ARG A 158 23.15 14.06 -12.17
N ALA A 159 22.48 13.10 -12.81
CA ALA A 159 21.59 13.31 -13.94
C ALA A 159 20.11 13.24 -13.56
N VAL A 160 19.76 12.52 -12.49
CA VAL A 160 18.40 12.45 -11.96
C VAL A 160 18.12 13.70 -11.12
N PRO A 161 17.02 14.43 -11.34
CA PRO A 161 16.67 15.58 -10.54
C PRO A 161 16.34 15.18 -9.09
N ASP A 162 16.67 16.05 -8.13
CA ASP A 162 16.30 15.85 -6.73
C ASP A 162 14.82 16.18 -6.46
N ASP A 163 14.30 17.17 -7.19
CA ASP A 163 12.89 17.55 -7.16
C ASP A 163 12.31 17.46 -8.57
N ILE A 164 11.31 16.59 -8.74
CA ILE A 164 10.61 16.37 -10.02
C ILE A 164 9.54 17.42 -10.31
N ARG A 165 9.13 18.20 -9.31
CA ARG A 165 7.99 19.15 -9.41
C ARG A 165 8.21 20.26 -10.44
N LEU A 166 9.46 20.57 -10.80
CA LEU A 166 9.79 21.49 -11.89
C LEU A 166 9.30 20.96 -13.25
N TRP A 167 9.21 19.65 -13.41
CA TRP A 167 8.92 18.98 -14.68
C TRP A 167 7.49 18.43 -14.74
N LEU A 168 6.74 18.51 -13.64
CA LEU A 168 5.34 18.11 -13.57
C LEU A 168 4.44 19.34 -13.70
N LEU A 169 3.70 19.43 -14.80
CA LEU A 169 2.64 20.42 -14.97
C LEU A 169 1.57 20.27 -13.87
N GLN A 170 1.09 21.41 -13.36
CA GLN A 170 -0.04 21.46 -12.45
C GLN A 170 -1.36 21.54 -13.23
N VAL A 171 -1.38 22.31 -14.31
CA VAL A 171 -2.50 22.43 -15.27
C VAL A 171 -1.91 22.28 -16.68
N SER A 172 -2.50 21.39 -17.49
CA SER A 172 -1.99 21.08 -18.83
C SER A 172 -2.42 22.13 -19.85
N SER A 173 -1.56 23.12 -20.13
CA SER A 173 -1.83 24.18 -21.11
C SER A 173 -0.60 24.57 -21.95
N LEU A 174 0.19 23.58 -22.39
CA LEU A 174 1.27 23.83 -23.34
C LEU A 174 0.74 23.91 -24.77
N GLU A 175 1.22 24.89 -25.51
CA GLU A 175 0.89 25.10 -26.92
C GLU A 175 2.06 24.70 -27.82
N ALA A 176 1.81 23.82 -28.80
CA ALA A 176 2.84 23.34 -29.72
C ALA A 176 3.39 24.42 -30.66
N SER A 177 2.65 25.53 -30.83
CA SER A 177 3.08 26.70 -31.60
C SER A 177 4.11 27.57 -30.87
N ASP A 178 4.26 27.41 -29.55
CA ASP A 178 5.21 28.20 -28.76
C ASP A 178 6.52 27.43 -28.60
N ALA A 179 7.60 28.00 -29.15
CA ALA A 179 8.94 27.41 -29.08
C ALA A 179 9.45 27.27 -27.63
N PHE A 180 9.06 28.16 -26.71
CA PHE A 180 9.46 28.06 -25.30
C PHE A 180 8.74 26.91 -24.59
N HIS A 181 7.48 26.63 -24.94
CA HIS A 181 6.77 25.46 -24.44
C HIS A 181 7.40 24.16 -24.93
N CYS A 182 7.70 24.06 -26.23
CA CYS A 182 8.37 22.89 -26.80
C CYS A 182 9.77 22.69 -26.20
N LEU A 183 10.53 23.78 -26.02
CA LEU A 183 11.84 23.75 -25.39
C LEU A 183 11.76 23.26 -23.93
N TRP A 184 10.84 23.80 -23.13
CA TRP A 184 10.63 23.32 -21.76
C TRP A 184 10.21 21.85 -21.73
N ALA A 185 9.26 21.45 -22.58
CA ALA A 185 8.75 20.08 -22.65
C ALA A 185 9.84 19.08 -23.05
N SER A 186 10.78 19.49 -23.90
CA SER A 186 11.96 18.71 -24.28
C SER A 186 12.88 18.43 -23.08
N HIS A 187 13.22 19.47 -22.30
CA HIS A 187 13.98 19.31 -21.04
C HIS A 187 13.22 18.46 -20.02
N ALA A 188 11.91 18.71 -19.87
CA ALA A 188 11.05 17.97 -18.96
C ALA A 188 10.99 16.48 -19.32
N TYR A 189 10.85 16.15 -20.61
CA TYR A 189 10.86 14.77 -21.07
C TYR A 189 12.13 14.04 -20.64
N ASP A 190 13.31 14.61 -20.93
CA ASP A 190 14.58 13.96 -20.63
C ASP A 190 14.77 13.77 -19.12
N ALA A 191 14.36 14.76 -18.31
CA ALA A 191 14.41 14.67 -16.86
C ALA A 191 13.42 13.62 -16.31
N LEU A 192 12.18 13.60 -16.79
CA LEU A 192 11.15 12.67 -16.34
C LEU A 192 11.44 11.24 -16.77
N ALA A 193 11.96 11.01 -17.98
CA ALA A 193 12.34 9.69 -18.47
C ALA A 193 13.38 9.04 -17.54
N ARG A 194 14.38 9.82 -17.10
CA ARG A 194 15.39 9.38 -16.10
C ARG A 194 14.76 9.06 -14.74
N CYS A 195 13.67 9.72 -14.36
CA CYS A 195 12.97 9.49 -13.09
C CYS A 195 12.10 8.21 -13.08
N LEU A 196 11.78 7.65 -14.26
CA LEU A 196 10.99 6.41 -14.37
C LEU A 196 11.86 5.15 -14.35
N ALA A 197 13.14 5.26 -14.71
CA ALA A 197 14.08 4.15 -14.70
C ALA A 197 14.38 3.66 -13.28
N ASN A 198 14.85 2.41 -13.14
CA ASN A 198 15.40 1.95 -11.86
C ASN A 198 16.86 2.37 -11.69
N GLU A 199 17.62 2.39 -12.79
CA GLU A 199 19.01 2.82 -12.78
C GLU A 199 19.31 3.70 -14.00
N VAL A 200 20.13 4.74 -13.80
CA VAL A 200 20.67 5.58 -14.86
C VAL A 200 22.18 5.39 -14.89
N ALA A 201 22.66 4.72 -15.94
CA ALA A 201 24.09 4.56 -16.21
C ALA A 201 24.52 5.73 -17.11
N ALA A 202 24.88 6.87 -16.51
CA ALA A 202 25.16 8.08 -17.29
C ALA A 202 26.38 7.94 -18.19
N GLY A 203 27.41 7.18 -17.77
CA GLY A 203 28.57 6.90 -18.61
C GLY A 203 28.24 6.08 -19.87
N GLU A 204 27.25 5.18 -19.79
CA GLU A 204 26.78 4.36 -20.91
C GLU A 204 25.57 4.95 -21.63
N ARG A 205 25.05 6.11 -21.17
CA ARG A 205 23.80 6.71 -21.64
C ARG A 205 22.63 5.73 -21.72
N ARG A 206 22.45 4.96 -20.64
CA ARG A 206 21.38 3.94 -20.56
C ARG A 206 20.43 4.14 -19.38
N LEU A 207 19.15 3.94 -19.67
CA LEU A 207 18.07 3.79 -18.70
C LEU A 207 17.78 2.31 -18.52
N VAL A 208 17.91 1.83 -17.28
CA VAL A 208 17.73 0.42 -16.95
C VAL A 208 16.44 0.22 -16.18
N PHE A 209 15.62 -0.70 -16.68
CA PHE A 209 14.36 -1.12 -16.05
C PHE A 209 14.47 -2.58 -15.60
N LYS A 210 14.18 -2.81 -14.31
CA LYS A 210 14.23 -4.12 -13.67
C LYS A 210 12.87 -4.79 -13.84
N GLY A 211 12.82 -5.76 -14.73
CA GLY A 211 11.72 -6.72 -14.86
C GLY A 211 12.25 -8.07 -15.36
N PRO A 212 11.39 -9.07 -15.51
CA PRO A 212 11.70 -10.29 -16.26
C PRO A 212 11.15 -10.19 -17.71
N PRO A 213 11.98 -9.94 -18.74
CA PRO A 213 13.43 -9.71 -18.71
C PRO A 213 13.82 -8.27 -18.35
N LYS A 214 15.10 -8.07 -18.02
CA LYS A 214 15.69 -6.75 -17.79
C LYS A 214 15.70 -5.99 -19.13
N LEU A 215 15.33 -4.73 -19.11
CA LEU A 215 15.35 -3.85 -20.28
C LEU A 215 16.41 -2.76 -20.11
N SER A 216 17.16 -2.50 -21.17
CA SER A 216 18.13 -1.41 -21.23
C SER A 216 17.85 -0.53 -22.44
N LEU A 217 17.51 0.74 -22.20
CA LEU A 217 17.22 1.69 -23.27
C LEU A 217 18.33 2.74 -23.38
N GLU A 218 18.77 3.02 -24.59
CA GLU A 218 19.74 4.06 -24.89
C GLU A 218 19.02 5.40 -25.00
N TYR A 219 19.55 6.43 -24.34
CA TYR A 219 19.06 7.80 -24.50
C TYR A 219 20.15 8.67 -25.11
N GLN A 220 19.73 9.69 -25.83
CA GLN A 220 20.64 10.71 -26.34
C GLN A 220 20.49 11.95 -25.48
N ASP A 221 21.60 12.56 -25.07
CA ASP A 221 21.56 13.92 -24.52
C ASP A 221 21.22 14.84 -25.70
N ARG A 222 19.95 15.24 -25.81
CA ARG A 222 19.54 16.12 -26.89
C ARG A 222 20.23 17.46 -26.74
N LEU A 223 20.74 17.96 -27.86
CA LEU A 223 20.97 19.40 -27.98
C LEU A 223 19.57 20.01 -28.01
N HIS A 224 19.09 20.47 -26.85
CA HIS A 224 17.84 21.22 -26.74
C HIS A 224 18.01 22.56 -27.47
N ASP A 225 17.85 22.51 -28.78
CA ASP A 225 17.89 23.64 -29.69
C ASP A 225 16.46 24.17 -29.90
N VAL A 226 16.37 25.46 -30.20
CA VAL A 226 15.10 26.19 -30.31
C VAL A 226 14.33 25.79 -31.57
N ASP A 227 15.01 25.18 -32.55
CA ASP A 227 14.44 24.78 -33.84
C ASP A 227 13.93 23.32 -33.89
N ASP A 228 14.26 22.49 -32.89
CA ASP A 228 13.72 21.14 -32.78
C ASP A 228 12.37 21.20 -32.06
N LEU A 229 11.29 21.39 -32.83
CA LEU A 229 9.93 21.39 -32.32
C LEU A 229 9.61 20.01 -31.76
N PHE A 230 9.85 19.88 -30.46
CA PHE A 230 9.60 18.65 -29.73
C PHE A 230 8.11 18.30 -29.72
N ASP A 231 7.79 17.04 -30.01
CA ASP A 231 6.42 16.56 -30.01
C ASP A 231 5.85 16.54 -28.58
N LEU A 232 4.91 17.45 -28.29
CA LEU A 232 4.23 17.52 -27.00
C LEU A 232 3.46 16.23 -26.66
N ALA A 233 3.11 15.39 -27.64
CA ALA A 233 2.54 14.08 -27.36
C ALA A 233 3.56 13.11 -26.73
N GLU A 234 4.85 13.21 -27.08
CA GLU A 234 5.91 12.43 -26.45
C GLU A 234 6.12 12.87 -25.00
N PHE A 235 6.18 14.18 -24.77
CA PHE A 235 6.16 14.77 -23.43
C PHE A 235 4.99 14.22 -22.60
N LYS A 236 3.76 14.32 -23.13
CA LYS A 236 2.55 13.98 -22.39
C LYS A 236 2.55 12.54 -21.88
N ARG A 237 3.02 11.58 -22.68
CA ARG A 237 3.09 10.16 -22.27
C ARG A 237 3.99 9.96 -21.05
N VAL A 238 5.16 10.60 -21.04
CA VAL A 238 6.13 10.51 -19.93
C VAL A 238 5.64 11.31 -18.72
N HIS A 239 5.03 12.47 -18.96
CA HIS A 239 4.40 13.29 -17.94
C HIS A 239 3.29 12.54 -17.21
N ASP A 240 2.34 11.92 -17.92
CA ASP A 240 1.23 11.17 -17.32
C ASP A 240 1.75 10.01 -16.45
N ALA A 241 2.79 9.32 -16.91
CA ALA A 241 3.42 8.22 -16.18
C ALA A 241 4.13 8.71 -14.91
N ALA A 242 4.93 9.77 -15.00
CA ALA A 242 5.63 10.34 -13.86
C ALA A 242 4.66 11.01 -12.86
N ALA A 243 3.65 11.72 -13.34
CA ALA A 243 2.61 12.31 -12.52
C ALA A 243 1.90 11.23 -11.70
N TRP A 244 1.55 10.08 -12.29
CA TRP A 244 0.93 8.97 -11.56
C TRP A 244 1.84 8.41 -10.45
N VAL A 245 3.13 8.19 -10.75
CA VAL A 245 4.10 7.66 -9.77
C VAL A 245 4.30 8.62 -8.61
N TYR A 246 4.57 9.90 -8.91
CA TYR A 246 4.98 10.89 -7.90
C TYR A 246 3.82 11.67 -7.26
N GLU A 247 2.58 11.39 -7.65
CA GLU A 247 1.35 11.96 -7.07
C GLU A 247 1.33 11.91 -5.53
N SER A 248 1.81 10.81 -4.94
CA SER A 248 1.82 10.59 -3.49
C SER A 248 3.16 10.05 -3.03
N SER A 249 3.83 10.79 -2.14
CA SER A 249 5.13 10.39 -1.59
C SER A 249 5.11 9.01 -0.91
N ARG A 250 3.98 8.66 -0.27
CA ARG A 250 3.79 7.36 0.41
C ARG A 250 3.74 6.18 -0.57
N GLU A 251 3.15 6.38 -1.73
CA GLU A 251 2.85 5.32 -2.71
C GLU A 251 3.85 5.28 -3.86
N ALA A 252 4.67 6.33 -4.01
CA ALA A 252 5.58 6.50 -5.11
C ALA A 252 6.53 5.32 -5.33
N GLU A 253 7.01 4.69 -4.25
CA GLU A 253 7.91 3.53 -4.35
C GLU A 253 7.22 2.30 -4.95
N MET A 254 6.00 1.99 -4.48
CA MET A 254 5.21 0.88 -5.02
C MET A 254 4.83 1.15 -6.48
N LYS A 255 4.33 2.35 -6.78
CA LYS A 255 3.94 2.74 -8.14
C LYS A 255 5.13 2.74 -9.10
N HIS A 256 6.30 3.20 -8.65
CA HIS A 256 7.55 3.18 -9.43
C HIS A 256 7.97 1.76 -9.77
N VAL A 257 8.00 0.85 -8.80
CA VAL A 257 8.35 -0.57 -9.03
C VAL A 257 7.38 -1.24 -10.01
N LEU A 258 6.07 -1.01 -9.84
CA LEU A 258 5.06 -1.57 -10.73
C LEU A 258 5.22 -1.04 -12.16
N LEU A 259 5.37 0.28 -12.31
CA LEU A 259 5.56 0.88 -13.63
C LEU A 259 6.85 0.42 -14.29
N SER A 260 7.98 0.43 -13.57
CA SER A 260 9.27 0.04 -14.14
C SER A 260 9.28 -1.41 -14.59
N THR A 261 8.58 -2.29 -13.85
CA THR A 261 8.42 -3.71 -14.21
C THR A 261 7.56 -3.86 -15.47
N GLU A 262 6.45 -3.13 -15.56
CA GLU A 262 5.60 -3.17 -16.75
C GLU A 262 6.30 -2.58 -17.98
N ILE A 263 7.03 -1.47 -17.83
CA ILE A 263 7.87 -0.91 -18.90
C ILE A 263 8.87 -1.96 -19.38
N ALA A 264 9.55 -2.68 -18.49
CA ALA A 264 10.49 -3.74 -18.87
C ALA A 264 9.82 -4.92 -19.58
N ARG A 265 8.54 -5.20 -19.30
CA ARG A 265 7.79 -6.34 -19.83
C ARG A 265 7.11 -6.04 -21.18
N SER A 266 6.76 -4.78 -21.44
CA SER A 266 5.96 -4.40 -22.61
C SER A 266 6.71 -4.56 -23.94
N GLY A 267 8.03 -4.39 -23.96
CA GLY A 267 8.86 -4.52 -25.15
C GLY A 267 9.85 -5.69 -25.05
N ARG A 268 10.24 -6.22 -26.21
CA ARG A 268 11.06 -7.44 -26.32
C ARG A 268 12.52 -7.18 -26.71
N ALA A 269 12.88 -5.95 -27.01
CA ALA A 269 14.22 -5.58 -27.46
C ALA A 269 14.66 -4.27 -26.81
N ASP A 270 15.95 -4.20 -26.49
CA ASP A 270 16.64 -2.95 -26.18
C ASP A 270 16.55 -2.00 -27.38
N GLY A 271 16.64 -0.70 -27.14
CA GLY A 271 16.47 0.30 -28.19
C GLY A 271 16.59 1.72 -27.66
N GLU A 272 16.13 2.67 -28.48
CA GLU A 272 16.13 4.10 -28.13
C GLU A 272 14.90 4.44 -27.26
N VAL A 273 15.08 5.30 -26.25
CA VAL A 273 14.05 5.63 -25.24
C VAL A 273 12.79 6.24 -25.85
N ILE A 274 12.92 7.20 -26.77
CA ILE A 274 11.78 7.90 -27.37
C ILE A 274 10.92 6.94 -28.17
N GLU A 275 11.52 6.16 -29.07
CA GLU A 275 10.79 5.17 -29.86
C GLU A 275 10.10 4.15 -28.97
N TYR A 276 10.82 3.61 -27.97
CA TYR A 276 10.27 2.64 -27.05
C TYR A 276 9.08 3.18 -26.24
N PHE A 277 9.20 4.40 -25.69
CA PHE A 277 8.14 5.03 -24.93
C PHE A 277 6.94 5.41 -25.79
N ARG A 278 7.16 5.82 -27.05
CA ARG A 278 6.09 6.14 -28.00
C ARG A 278 5.18 4.93 -28.23
N GLU A 279 5.75 3.73 -28.34
CA GLU A 279 5.02 2.50 -28.61
C GLU A 279 4.42 1.85 -27.35
N ASN A 280 5.16 1.85 -26.24
CA ASN A 280 4.88 0.93 -25.13
C ASN A 280 4.44 1.60 -23.82
N LEU A 281 4.81 2.87 -23.58
CA LEU A 281 4.68 3.48 -22.24
C LEU A 281 3.22 3.61 -21.79
N HIS A 282 2.31 3.98 -22.70
CA HIS A 282 0.90 4.11 -22.36
C HIS A 282 0.29 2.77 -21.92
N ALA A 283 0.56 1.70 -22.66
CA ALA A 283 0.08 0.36 -22.31
C ALA A 283 0.69 -0.12 -20.99
N ALA A 284 1.99 0.09 -20.79
CA ALA A 284 2.68 -0.22 -19.54
C ALA A 284 2.06 0.52 -18.34
N LEU A 285 1.74 1.81 -18.51
CA LEU A 285 1.11 2.62 -17.47
C LEU A 285 -0.27 2.08 -17.08
N GLU A 286 -1.11 1.73 -18.04
CA GLU A 286 -2.44 1.16 -17.76
C GLU A 286 -2.32 -0.21 -17.07
N CYS A 287 -1.39 -1.06 -17.49
CA CYS A 287 -1.11 -2.33 -16.79
C CYS A 287 -0.62 -2.10 -15.35
N ALA A 288 0.27 -1.12 -15.14
CA ALA A 288 0.78 -0.78 -13.81
C ALA A 288 -0.32 -0.23 -12.89
N LYS A 289 -1.23 0.59 -13.41
CA LYS A 289 -2.42 1.07 -12.68
C LYS A 289 -3.33 -0.09 -12.27
N ILE A 290 -3.58 -1.04 -13.17
CA ILE A 290 -4.37 -2.24 -12.87
C ILE A 290 -3.68 -3.09 -11.80
N ALA A 291 -2.37 -3.34 -11.94
CA ALA A 291 -1.59 -4.09 -10.96
C ALA A 291 -1.59 -3.41 -9.59
N TYR A 292 -1.52 -2.08 -9.55
CA TYR A 292 -1.65 -1.30 -8.32
C TYR A 292 -3.02 -1.49 -7.67
N GLN A 293 -4.12 -1.37 -8.44
CA GLN A 293 -5.48 -1.61 -7.95
C GLN A 293 -5.69 -3.03 -7.42
N MET A 294 -5.11 -4.04 -8.09
CA MET A 294 -5.10 -5.42 -7.62
C MET A 294 -4.33 -5.56 -6.31
N SER A 295 -3.13 -4.97 -6.19
CA SER A 295 -2.32 -5.04 -4.97
C SER A 295 -3.04 -4.44 -3.75
N ILE A 296 -3.75 -3.33 -3.94
CA ILE A 296 -4.56 -2.71 -2.87
C ILE A 296 -5.73 -3.64 -2.50
N SER A 297 -6.37 -4.24 -3.50
CA SER A 297 -7.50 -5.15 -3.30
C SER A 297 -7.08 -6.42 -2.56
N ASP A 298 -5.92 -7.01 -2.88
CA ASP A 298 -5.39 -8.19 -2.21
C ASP A 298 -5.04 -7.90 -0.75
N VAL A 299 -4.38 -6.77 -0.46
CA VAL A 299 -4.13 -6.32 0.91
C VAL A 299 -5.44 -6.14 1.68
N THR A 300 -6.47 -5.60 1.03
CA THR A 300 -7.80 -5.41 1.63
C THR A 300 -8.48 -6.75 1.91
N LYS A 301 -8.40 -7.70 0.97
CA LYS A 301 -8.96 -9.06 1.09
C LYS A 301 -8.29 -9.83 2.21
N ASP A 302 -6.96 -9.79 2.31
CA ASP A 302 -6.22 -10.44 3.40
C ASP A 302 -6.55 -9.82 4.75
N THR A 303 -6.72 -8.49 4.80
CA THR A 303 -7.16 -7.78 6.02
C THR A 303 -8.55 -8.26 6.44
N LEU A 304 -9.52 -8.32 5.53
CA LEU A 304 -10.88 -8.82 5.82
C LEU A 304 -10.88 -10.29 6.23
N LYS A 305 -10.07 -11.13 5.57
CA LYS A 305 -9.91 -12.54 5.94
C LYS A 305 -9.34 -12.69 7.35
N SER A 306 -8.28 -11.94 7.67
CA SER A 306 -7.68 -11.96 9.01
C SER A 306 -8.67 -11.50 10.09
N LEU A 307 -9.54 -10.53 9.78
CA LEU A 307 -10.61 -10.08 10.68
C LEU A 307 -11.70 -11.15 10.83
N GLY A 308 -12.03 -11.87 9.76
CA GLY A 308 -12.93 -13.02 9.78
C GLY A 308 -12.39 -14.17 10.64
N ASP A 309 -11.12 -14.53 10.45
CA ASP A 309 -10.43 -15.55 11.24
C ASP A 309 -10.34 -15.14 12.71
N LEU A 310 -10.12 -13.84 13.01
CA LEU A 310 -10.14 -13.31 14.37
C LEU A 310 -11.50 -13.49 15.05
N ARG A 311 -12.60 -13.10 14.38
CA ARG A 311 -13.95 -13.26 14.92
C ARG A 311 -14.28 -14.73 15.18
N LYS A 312 -13.87 -15.61 14.27
CA LYS A 312 -14.04 -17.06 14.43
C LYS A 312 -13.24 -17.57 15.63
N ALA A 313 -11.96 -17.21 15.73
CA ALA A 313 -11.12 -17.60 16.85
C ALA A 313 -11.69 -17.14 18.20
N VAL A 314 -12.12 -15.88 18.32
CA VAL A 314 -12.76 -15.34 19.54
C VAL A 314 -14.05 -16.10 19.88
N THR A 315 -14.85 -16.46 18.88
CA THR A 315 -16.07 -17.25 19.07
C THR A 315 -15.75 -18.66 19.56
N ASP A 316 -14.78 -19.33 18.93
CA ASP A 316 -14.34 -20.67 19.31
C ASP A 316 -13.76 -20.69 20.74
N GLU A 317 -12.96 -19.68 21.12
CA GLU A 317 -12.44 -19.54 22.48
C GLU A 317 -13.57 -19.33 23.50
N THR A 318 -14.54 -18.48 23.18
CA THR A 318 -15.70 -18.23 24.05
C THR A 318 -16.55 -19.48 24.21
N SER A 319 -16.72 -20.28 23.15
CA SER A 319 -17.41 -21.58 23.23
C SER A 319 -16.68 -22.56 24.14
N LYS A 320 -15.37 -22.71 23.98
CA LYS A 320 -14.56 -23.61 24.84
C LYS A 320 -14.60 -23.21 26.32
N ALA A 321 -14.54 -21.91 26.62
CA ALA A 321 -14.69 -21.41 27.99
C ALA A 321 -16.10 -21.72 28.55
N THR A 322 -17.13 -21.60 27.71
CA THR A 322 -18.51 -21.96 28.07
C THR A 322 -18.65 -23.47 28.32
N ASP A 323 -18.03 -24.31 27.49
CA ASP A 323 -18.05 -25.77 27.64
C ASP A 323 -17.33 -26.22 28.92
N ALA A 324 -16.15 -25.65 29.21
CA ALA A 324 -15.45 -25.88 30.46
C ALA A 324 -16.29 -25.47 31.68
N THR A 325 -17.05 -24.37 31.57
CA THR A 325 -17.99 -23.93 32.61
C THR A 325 -19.10 -24.97 32.80
N ARG A 326 -19.72 -25.45 31.71
CA ARG A 326 -20.76 -26.50 31.77
C ARG A 326 -20.24 -27.78 32.41
N GLN A 327 -19.06 -28.25 32.01
CA GLN A 327 -18.45 -29.45 32.58
C GLN A 327 -18.21 -29.30 34.10
N THR A 328 -17.75 -28.13 34.53
CA THR A 328 -17.54 -27.83 35.95
C THR A 328 -18.87 -27.85 36.71
N VAL A 329 -19.93 -27.22 36.19
CA VAL A 329 -21.27 -27.22 36.80
C VAL A 329 -21.86 -28.63 36.90
N THR A 330 -21.71 -29.44 35.83
CA THR A 330 -22.16 -30.84 35.84
C THR A 330 -21.42 -31.63 36.91
N ALA A 331 -20.09 -31.52 36.97
CA ALA A 331 -19.29 -32.21 37.97
C ALA A 331 -19.70 -31.86 39.41
N ILE A 332 -19.97 -30.59 39.69
CA ILE A 332 -20.46 -30.13 41.02
C ILE A 332 -21.84 -30.70 41.33
N THR A 333 -22.77 -30.67 40.36
CA THR A 333 -24.13 -31.21 40.53
C THR A 333 -24.09 -32.72 40.80
N THR A 334 -23.32 -33.46 40.01
CA THR A 334 -23.13 -34.91 40.20
C THR A 334 -22.53 -35.21 41.57
N ALA A 335 -21.51 -34.46 41.98
CA ALA A 335 -20.86 -34.63 43.29
C ALA A 335 -21.82 -34.34 44.46
N THR A 336 -22.66 -33.31 44.33
CA THR A 336 -23.74 -33.01 45.30
C THR A 336 -24.72 -34.18 45.38
N GLY A 337 -25.17 -34.71 44.24
CA GLY A 337 -26.07 -35.87 44.18
C GLY A 337 -25.48 -37.12 44.83
N ILE A 338 -24.19 -37.41 44.61
CA ILE A 338 -23.47 -38.50 45.28
C ILE A 338 -23.47 -38.29 46.80
N GLY A 339 -23.21 -37.07 47.27
CA GLY A 339 -23.26 -36.73 48.70
C GLY A 339 -24.62 -36.98 49.34
N ILE A 340 -25.72 -36.59 48.66
CA ILE A 340 -27.09 -36.87 49.11
C ILE A 340 -27.34 -38.38 49.15
N GLY A 341 -26.96 -39.12 48.10
CA GLY A 341 -27.12 -40.57 48.04
C GLY A 341 -26.38 -41.32 49.16
N LEU A 342 -25.15 -40.89 49.48
CA LEU A 342 -24.36 -41.46 50.58
C LEU A 342 -24.98 -41.15 51.95
N ALA A 343 -25.51 -39.93 52.15
CA ALA A 343 -26.21 -39.57 53.38
C ALA A 343 -27.47 -40.44 53.59
N VAL A 344 -28.28 -40.64 52.55
CA VAL A 344 -29.46 -41.52 52.60
C VAL A 344 -29.06 -42.98 52.82
N ALA A 345 -28.04 -43.47 52.11
CA ALA A 345 -27.54 -44.84 52.29
C ALA A 345 -27.10 -45.11 53.73
N ARG A 346 -26.51 -44.11 54.39
CA ARG A 346 -26.09 -44.21 55.80
C ARG A 346 -27.24 -44.26 56.79
N MET A 347 -28.42 -43.73 56.42
CA MET A 347 -29.65 -43.83 57.21
C MET A 347 -30.32 -45.19 57.03
N SER A 348 -30.26 -45.77 55.84
CA SER A 348 -30.93 -47.03 55.49
C SER A 348 -30.10 -48.29 55.77
N ILE A 349 -28.76 -48.18 55.71
CA ILE A 349 -27.82 -49.30 55.84
C ILE A 349 -26.68 -48.88 56.78
N ALA A 350 -26.15 -49.82 57.58
CA ALA A 350 -25.00 -49.60 58.47
C ALA A 350 -23.67 -49.47 57.70
N VAL A 351 -23.57 -48.50 56.80
CA VAL A 351 -22.35 -48.20 56.03
C VAL A 351 -21.30 -47.58 56.97
N SER A 352 -20.05 -48.05 56.87
CA SER A 352 -18.94 -47.49 57.66
C SER A 352 -18.70 -46.00 57.32
N PRO A 353 -18.64 -45.10 58.32
CA PRO A 353 -18.34 -43.68 58.10
C PRO A 353 -17.01 -43.44 57.38
N TRP A 354 -16.03 -44.32 57.59
CA TRP A 354 -14.71 -44.25 56.92
C TRP A 354 -14.80 -44.47 55.42
N LEU A 355 -15.74 -45.30 54.95
CA LEU A 355 -15.97 -45.52 53.52
C LEU A 355 -16.58 -44.28 52.87
N ILE A 356 -17.51 -43.61 53.56
CA ILE A 356 -18.14 -42.36 53.08
C ILE A 356 -17.08 -41.26 52.96
N LEU A 357 -16.19 -41.14 53.96
CA LEU A 357 -15.06 -40.20 53.91
C LEU A 357 -14.16 -40.46 52.70
N ALA A 358 -13.78 -41.73 52.47
CA ALA A 358 -12.93 -42.10 51.34
C ALA A 358 -13.58 -41.76 49.98
N VAL A 359 -14.87 -42.06 49.80
CA VAL A 359 -15.61 -41.72 48.57
C VAL A 359 -15.72 -40.20 48.39
N MET A 360 -16.02 -39.45 49.45
CA MET A 360 -16.11 -37.99 49.37
C MET A 360 -14.77 -37.33 49.02
N ILE A 361 -13.64 -37.86 49.50
CA ILE A 361 -12.31 -37.39 49.11
C ILE A 361 -12.07 -37.61 47.61
N VAL A 362 -12.41 -38.80 47.09
CA VAL A 362 -12.25 -39.09 45.65
C VAL A 362 -13.13 -38.18 44.79
N VAL A 363 -14.39 -37.95 45.19
CA VAL A 363 -15.31 -37.04 44.51
C VAL A 363 -14.79 -35.59 44.54
N LEU A 364 -14.24 -35.14 45.67
CA LEU A 364 -13.65 -33.81 45.80
C LEU A 364 -12.45 -33.63 44.86
N LEU A 365 -11.53 -34.61 44.85
CA LEU A 365 -10.35 -34.61 43.99
C LEU A 365 -10.73 -34.59 42.51
N TYR A 366 -11.77 -35.32 42.12
CA TYR A 366 -12.29 -35.32 40.76
C TYR A 366 -12.77 -33.92 40.32
N VAL A 367 -13.59 -33.25 41.15
CA VAL A 367 -14.09 -31.90 40.84
C VAL A 367 -12.96 -30.88 40.83
N ILE A 368 -12.00 -30.97 41.75
CA ILE A 368 -10.80 -30.11 41.77
C ILE A 368 -9.98 -30.29 40.50
N THR A 369 -9.80 -31.52 40.03
CA THR A 369 -9.05 -31.81 38.80
C THR A 369 -9.70 -31.18 37.57
N ILE A 370 -11.03 -31.27 37.46
CA ILE A 370 -11.79 -30.63 36.36
C ILE A 370 -11.66 -29.10 36.43
N ALA A 371 -11.84 -28.50 37.61
CA ALA A 371 -11.74 -27.06 37.79
C ALA A 371 -10.32 -26.54 37.50
N TRP A 372 -9.29 -27.26 37.95
CA TRP A 372 -7.89 -26.92 37.70
C TRP A 372 -7.52 -27.05 36.22
N SER A 373 -7.95 -28.13 35.56
CA SER A 373 -7.75 -28.32 34.12
C SER A 373 -8.37 -27.17 33.31
N GLY A 374 -9.60 -26.77 33.63
CA GLY A 374 -10.24 -25.63 32.96
C GLY A 374 -9.53 -24.30 33.21
N TRP A 375 -9.00 -24.10 34.43
CA TRP A 375 -8.23 -22.91 34.77
C TRP A 375 -6.89 -22.84 34.00
N HIS A 376 -6.16 -23.96 33.96
CA HIS A 376 -4.89 -24.06 33.25
C HIS A 376 -5.08 -23.82 31.75
N PHE A 377 -6.15 -24.35 31.15
CA PHE A 377 -6.50 -24.12 29.75
C PHE A 377 -6.68 -22.62 29.44
N ILE A 378 -7.40 -21.89 30.31
CA ILE A 378 -7.61 -20.44 30.16
C ILE A 378 -6.29 -19.65 30.26
N LEU A 379 -5.40 -20.05 31.18
CA LEU A 379 -4.09 -19.39 31.31
C LEU A 379 -3.23 -19.55 30.05
N VAL A 380 -3.16 -20.76 29.49
CA VAL A 380 -2.43 -21.04 28.24
C VAL A 380 -3.01 -20.22 27.08
N GLN A 381 -4.33 -20.08 27.00
CA GLN A 381 -4.97 -19.21 25.99
C GLN A 381 -4.62 -17.73 26.16
N ARG A 382 -4.44 -17.26 27.40
CA ARG A 382 -4.07 -15.87 27.67
C ARG A 382 -2.67 -15.54 27.15
N ASP A 383 -1.73 -16.46 27.30
CA ASP A 383 -0.35 -16.30 26.79
C ASP A 383 -0.30 -16.36 25.26
N LEU A 384 -1.09 -17.25 24.64
CA LEU A 384 -1.23 -17.30 23.18
C LEU A 384 -1.83 -16.00 22.64
N ARG A 385 -2.79 -15.40 23.32
CA ARG A 385 -3.44 -14.15 22.91
C ARG A 385 -2.47 -12.98 22.83
N VAL A 386 -1.54 -12.86 23.78
CA VAL A 386 -0.49 -11.83 23.78
C VAL A 386 0.41 -11.95 22.55
N GLN A 387 0.75 -13.18 22.13
CA GLN A 387 1.56 -13.41 20.93
C GLN A 387 0.80 -13.08 19.63
N TRP A 388 -0.52 -13.32 19.59
CA TRP A 388 -1.37 -12.98 18.46
C TRP A 388 -1.60 -11.47 18.32
N GLN A 389 -1.69 -10.77 19.45
CA GLN A 389 -1.89 -9.32 19.51
C GLN A 389 -0.80 -8.55 18.73
N THR A 390 0.46 -8.96 18.84
CA THR A 390 1.58 -8.36 18.09
C THR A 390 1.43 -8.49 16.58
N LYS A 391 0.85 -9.59 16.08
CA LYS A 391 0.64 -9.80 14.64
C LYS A 391 -0.54 -9.00 14.10
N LEU A 392 -1.56 -8.75 14.93
CA LEU A 392 -2.78 -8.04 14.53
C LEU A 392 -2.68 -6.52 14.61
N TYR A 393 -1.77 -5.97 15.43
CA TYR A 393 -1.59 -4.52 15.53
C TYR A 393 -1.21 -3.83 14.22
N ARG A 394 -0.69 -4.58 13.24
CA ARG A 394 -0.47 -4.07 11.88
C ARG A 394 -1.77 -3.63 11.18
N PHE A 395 -2.92 -4.15 11.61
CA PHE A 395 -4.20 -4.03 10.91
C PHE A 395 -5.34 -3.47 11.75
N LEU A 396 -5.19 -3.43 13.08
CA LEU A 396 -6.26 -3.02 14.00
C LEU A 396 -5.74 -2.09 15.10
N SER A 397 -6.49 -1.02 15.36
CA SER A 397 -6.17 -0.07 16.43
C SER A 397 -6.32 -0.73 17.80
N ALA A 398 -5.64 -0.19 18.83
CA ALA A 398 -5.69 -0.74 20.18
C ALA A 398 -7.11 -0.69 20.80
N SER A 399 -7.91 0.32 20.44
CA SER A 399 -9.31 0.44 20.88
C SER A 399 -10.19 -0.65 20.27
N ASP A 400 -10.03 -0.92 18.97
CA ASP A 400 -10.84 -1.91 18.26
C ASP A 400 -10.49 -3.34 18.69
N TYR A 401 -9.19 -3.61 18.92
CA TYR A 401 -8.75 -4.90 19.47
C TYR A 401 -9.36 -5.17 20.85
N LYS A 402 -9.38 -4.17 21.72
CA LYS A 402 -9.96 -4.28 23.05
C LYS A 402 -11.46 -4.62 23.00
N ALA A 403 -12.22 -3.91 22.16
CA ALA A 403 -13.65 -4.12 22.00
C ALA A 403 -14.00 -5.47 21.36
N MET A 404 -13.21 -5.93 20.38
CA MET A 404 -13.52 -7.14 19.62
C MET A 404 -12.99 -8.43 20.25
N VAL A 405 -11.91 -8.36 21.05
CA VAL A 405 -11.20 -9.54 21.54
C VAL A 405 -11.11 -9.54 23.06
N THR A 406 -10.55 -8.48 23.66
CA THR A 406 -10.23 -8.48 25.09
C THR A 406 -11.49 -8.53 25.96
N GLU A 407 -12.47 -7.65 25.72
CA GLU A 407 -13.67 -7.54 26.57
C GLU A 407 -14.60 -8.77 26.51
N PRO A 408 -14.92 -9.35 25.33
CA PRO A 408 -15.77 -10.54 25.24
C PRO A 408 -15.16 -11.75 25.94
N VAL A 409 -13.86 -11.97 25.75
CA VAL A 409 -13.19 -13.14 26.32
C VAL A 409 -12.88 -12.95 27.81
N GLU A 410 -12.54 -11.74 28.27
CA GLU A 410 -12.41 -11.46 29.71
C GLU A 410 -13.74 -11.67 30.45
N ARG A 411 -14.88 -11.38 29.80
CA ARG A 411 -16.20 -11.67 30.37
C ARG A 411 -16.43 -13.17 30.54
N SER A 412 -16.10 -14.00 29.55
CA SER A 412 -16.26 -15.47 29.64
C SER A 412 -15.29 -16.09 30.66
N GLU A 413 -14.05 -15.63 30.71
CA GLU A 413 -13.07 -16.04 31.72
C GLU A 413 -13.57 -15.72 33.14
N ARG A 414 -14.09 -14.51 33.39
CA ARG A 414 -14.61 -14.14 34.72
C ARG A 414 -15.78 -15.02 35.17
N VAL A 415 -16.68 -15.37 34.26
CA VAL A 415 -17.80 -16.27 34.57
C VAL A 415 -17.28 -17.66 34.97
N PHE A 416 -16.34 -18.22 34.19
CA PHE A 416 -15.72 -19.51 34.54
C PHE A 416 -15.05 -19.47 35.92
N LYS A 417 -14.22 -18.44 36.18
CA LYS A 417 -13.50 -18.30 37.45
C LYS A 417 -14.44 -18.24 38.65
N ARG A 418 -15.52 -17.45 38.55
CA ARG A 418 -16.54 -17.35 39.62
C ARG A 418 -17.25 -18.68 39.85
N THR A 419 -17.61 -19.38 38.79
CA THR A 419 -18.27 -20.69 38.87
C THR A 419 -17.37 -21.77 39.45
N ALA A 420 -16.09 -21.83 39.02
CA ALA A 420 -15.13 -22.79 39.52
C ALA A 420 -14.82 -22.59 41.02
N ILE A 421 -14.51 -21.35 41.42
CA ILE A 421 -14.18 -21.03 42.82
C ILE A 421 -15.42 -21.22 43.71
N GLY A 422 -16.55 -20.61 43.34
CA GLY A 422 -17.78 -20.71 44.12
C GLY A 422 -18.28 -22.15 44.24
N GLY A 423 -18.22 -22.90 43.14
CA GLY A 423 -18.64 -24.29 43.07
C GLY A 423 -17.77 -25.24 43.91
N VAL A 424 -16.44 -25.14 43.80
CA VAL A 424 -15.52 -25.94 44.62
C VAL A 424 -15.66 -25.61 46.10
N MET A 425 -15.78 -24.33 46.46
CA MET A 425 -15.99 -23.93 47.86
C MET A 425 -17.30 -24.45 48.44
N ALA A 426 -18.40 -24.34 47.68
CA ALA A 426 -19.69 -24.89 48.09
C ALA A 426 -19.63 -26.42 48.26
N LEU A 427 -18.92 -27.12 47.36
CA LEU A 427 -18.72 -28.56 47.45
C LEU A 427 -17.90 -28.96 48.69
N ILE A 428 -16.84 -28.22 49.04
CA ILE A 428 -16.02 -28.48 50.23
C ILE A 428 -16.90 -28.37 51.49
N VAL A 429 -17.67 -27.29 51.61
CA VAL A 429 -18.60 -27.08 52.74
C VAL A 429 -19.62 -28.21 52.80
N TRP A 430 -20.21 -28.57 51.66
CA TRP A 430 -21.17 -29.67 51.57
C TRP A 430 -20.56 -31.01 51.99
N ALA A 431 -19.35 -31.33 51.52
CA ALA A 431 -18.66 -32.56 51.85
C ALA A 431 -18.37 -32.65 53.36
N ILE A 432 -17.99 -31.54 53.99
CA ILE A 432 -17.80 -31.45 55.44
C ILE A 432 -19.13 -31.74 56.16
N CYS A 433 -20.24 -31.15 55.72
CA CYS A 433 -21.56 -31.41 56.30
C CYS A 433 -21.96 -32.90 56.21
N VAL A 434 -21.76 -33.53 55.05
CA VAL A 434 -22.07 -34.96 54.84
C VAL A 434 -21.20 -35.86 55.71
N VAL A 435 -19.91 -35.54 55.85
CA VAL A 435 -18.99 -36.30 56.72
C VAL A 435 -19.38 -36.17 58.19
N ILE A 436 -19.62 -34.94 58.68
CA ILE A 436 -20.08 -34.70 60.07
C ILE A 436 -21.37 -35.48 60.32
N PHE A 437 -22.34 -35.41 59.39
CA PHE A 437 -23.57 -36.17 59.48
C PHE A 437 -23.31 -37.70 59.56
N ALA A 438 -22.43 -38.23 58.72
CA ALA A 438 -22.11 -39.66 58.72
C ALA A 438 -21.49 -40.18 60.03
N PHE A 439 -20.73 -39.33 60.74
CA PHE A 439 -20.16 -39.65 62.05
C PHE A 439 -21.16 -39.50 63.20
N HIS A 440 -22.11 -38.58 63.12
CA HIS A 440 -23.11 -38.34 64.17
C HIS A 440 -24.42 -39.12 64.00
N ALA A 441 -24.75 -39.61 62.80
CA ALA A 441 -25.97 -40.36 62.55
C ALA A 441 -25.85 -41.81 63.07
N THR A 442 -26.65 -42.19 64.06
CA THR A 442 -26.80 -43.59 64.46
C THR A 442 -27.59 -44.37 63.40
N PRO A 443 -27.08 -45.51 62.88
CA PRO A 443 -27.83 -46.33 61.94
C PRO A 443 -29.10 -46.87 62.62
N ALA A 444 -30.23 -46.89 61.89
CA ALA A 444 -31.43 -47.55 62.38
C ALA A 444 -31.14 -49.06 62.55
N GLN A 445 -31.28 -49.57 63.78
CA GLN A 445 -31.14 -51.00 64.08
C GLN A 445 -32.29 -51.76 63.40
N ASN A 446 -32.01 -52.50 62.33
CA ASN A 446 -32.91 -53.57 61.88
C ASN A 446 -32.90 -54.68 62.95
N LYS A 447 -33.94 -54.73 63.78
CA LYS A 447 -34.24 -55.91 64.61
C LYS A 447 -34.67 -57.06 63.69
N GLY A 448 -33.73 -57.95 63.38
CA GLY A 448 -34.07 -59.31 63.01
C GLY A 448 -34.40 -60.11 64.27
N THR A 449 -35.63 -60.62 64.38
CA THR A 449 -36.00 -61.67 65.35
C THR A 449 -36.15 -62.98 64.59
N SER A 450 -35.32 -63.97 64.95
CA SER A 450 -35.42 -65.37 64.50
C SER A 450 -36.36 -66.17 65.43
N ALA A 451 -37.12 -67.10 64.83
CA ALA A 451 -38.24 -67.92 65.37
C ALA A 451 -37.84 -69.06 66.36
N PRO A 452 -38.75 -69.92 66.92
CA PRO A 452 -39.47 -70.98 66.17
C PRO A 452 -40.87 -71.48 66.69
N GLY A 453 -41.59 -72.22 65.82
CA GLY A 453 -42.68 -73.20 66.12
C GLY A 453 -44.10 -72.73 65.76
N GLN A 454 -45.01 -73.46 65.08
CA GLN A 454 -45.10 -74.84 64.59
C GLN A 454 -46.26 -74.92 63.56
N ALA A 455 -46.21 -75.87 62.61
CA ALA A 455 -47.13 -76.03 61.46
C ALA A 455 -48.58 -76.47 61.82
N PRO A 456 -49.54 -76.43 60.86
CA PRO A 456 -49.75 -77.60 59.98
C PRO A 456 -49.91 -77.30 58.48
N ASN A 457 -49.83 -78.36 57.69
CA ASN A 457 -49.47 -78.47 56.27
C ASN A 457 -50.73 -78.70 55.34
N PRO A 458 -50.60 -78.94 54.00
CA PRO A 458 -51.32 -78.25 52.90
C PRO A 458 -52.28 -79.18 52.09
N PRO A 459 -52.86 -78.81 50.91
CA PRO A 459 -52.20 -78.88 49.58
C PRO A 459 -52.80 -77.90 48.50
N PRO A 460 -52.53 -78.00 47.17
CA PRO A 460 -51.32 -78.40 46.42
C PRO A 460 -50.85 -77.37 45.34
N VAL A 461 -49.53 -77.38 45.11
CA VAL A 461 -48.75 -77.31 43.87
C VAL A 461 -49.46 -76.98 42.53
N THR A 462 -48.90 -76.01 41.79
CA THR A 462 -48.69 -76.14 40.33
C THR A 462 -47.37 -75.50 39.88
N VAL A 463 -46.52 -76.32 39.26
CA VAL A 463 -45.24 -76.02 38.61
C VAL A 463 -45.49 -75.31 37.27
N PRO A 464 -44.62 -74.39 36.80
CA PRO A 464 -44.72 -73.81 35.47
C PRO A 464 -44.19 -74.76 34.39
N ALA A 465 -44.88 -74.85 33.26
CA ALA A 465 -44.36 -75.47 32.03
C ALA A 465 -44.55 -74.50 30.83
N PRO A 466 -43.56 -74.41 29.92
CA PRO A 466 -43.59 -73.59 28.70
C PRO A 466 -44.38 -74.33 27.58
N PRO A 467 -44.82 -73.72 26.45
CA PRO A 467 -43.89 -73.43 25.33
C PRO A 467 -44.33 -72.37 24.27
N SER A 468 -43.43 -72.16 23.30
CA SER A 468 -43.65 -71.99 21.84
C SER A 468 -44.23 -70.70 21.23
N ASN A 469 -43.35 -70.03 20.47
CA ASN A 469 -43.51 -69.63 19.06
C ASN A 469 -44.92 -69.55 18.47
N VAL A 470 -45.32 -68.34 18.03
CA VAL A 470 -45.91 -68.07 16.70
C VAL A 470 -45.57 -66.61 16.30
N ALA A 471 -44.83 -66.44 15.21
CA ALA A 471 -44.90 -65.27 14.32
C ALA A 471 -45.84 -65.65 13.14
N PRO A 472 -46.18 -64.79 12.17
CA PRO A 472 -46.12 -63.33 12.04
C PRO A 472 -47.50 -62.73 11.60
N GLU A 473 -47.67 -61.42 11.47
CA GLU A 473 -48.22 -60.76 10.26
C GLU A 473 -48.46 -59.24 10.40
N ARG A 474 -48.20 -58.59 9.26
CA ARG A 474 -48.39 -57.20 8.79
C ARG A 474 -49.91 -56.87 8.63
N PRO A 475 -50.39 -55.75 8.04
CA PRO A 475 -49.75 -54.52 7.50
C PRO A 475 -50.50 -53.18 7.78
N GLU A 476 -49.98 -52.07 7.23
CA GLU A 476 -50.69 -50.91 6.60
C GLU A 476 -51.74 -50.11 7.40
N ALA A 477 -52.03 -48.81 7.21
CA ALA A 477 -51.61 -47.66 6.41
C ALA A 477 -52.28 -46.44 7.12
N GLU A 478 -51.77 -45.20 7.11
CA GLU A 478 -52.14 -44.09 6.21
C GLU A 478 -51.39 -42.84 6.75
N GLN A 479 -50.49 -42.22 5.97
CA GLN A 479 -50.73 -41.09 5.05
C GLN A 479 -51.10 -39.73 5.68
N GLN A 480 -50.14 -38.79 5.68
CA GLN A 480 -50.13 -37.52 4.89
C GLN A 480 -49.00 -36.62 5.44
N GLY A 481 -47.91 -36.36 4.69
CA GLY A 481 -47.75 -35.18 3.81
C GLY A 481 -47.03 -34.05 4.59
N ARG A 482 -46.05 -33.26 4.13
CA ARG A 482 -45.56 -32.88 2.80
C ARG A 482 -44.36 -31.93 3.06
N GLY A 483 -43.27 -31.99 2.28
CA GLY A 483 -42.28 -30.89 2.27
C GLY A 483 -40.85 -31.28 1.86
N LYS A 484 -40.57 -31.21 0.55
CA LYS A 484 -39.26 -31.43 -0.12
C LYS A 484 -38.32 -30.22 0.00
N ALA A 485 -37.00 -30.47 -0.05
CA ALA A 485 -36.06 -29.76 -0.92
C ALA A 485 -34.80 -30.63 -1.21
N PRO A 486 -34.11 -30.47 -2.36
CA PRO A 486 -33.46 -31.56 -3.09
C PRO A 486 -31.91 -31.56 -3.08
N LEU A 487 -31.33 -32.74 -3.35
CA LEU A 487 -29.90 -32.98 -3.62
C LEU A 487 -29.51 -32.62 -5.08
N PRO A 488 -28.22 -32.30 -5.34
CA PRO A 488 -27.72 -31.97 -6.68
C PRO A 488 -27.37 -33.22 -7.53
N PRO A 489 -27.39 -33.10 -8.88
CA PRO A 489 -27.11 -34.21 -9.82
C PRO A 489 -25.61 -34.33 -10.22
N PRO A 490 -25.21 -35.45 -10.88
CA PRO A 490 -23.82 -35.78 -11.18
C PRO A 490 -23.34 -35.28 -12.56
N LEU A 491 -22.01 -35.27 -12.73
CA LEU A 491 -21.25 -34.94 -13.95
C LEU A 491 -21.43 -35.98 -15.08
N PRO A 492 -21.33 -35.55 -16.35
CA PRO A 492 -20.86 -36.43 -17.43
C PRO A 492 -19.70 -35.82 -18.25
N GLY A 493 -18.83 -36.69 -18.79
CA GLY A 493 -17.70 -36.34 -19.66
C GLY A 493 -17.95 -36.58 -21.16
N HIS A 494 -17.07 -35.94 -21.96
CA HIS A 494 -16.63 -36.18 -23.35
C HIS A 494 -17.65 -36.21 -24.53
N GLN A 495 -17.49 -35.31 -25.52
CA GLN A 495 -16.77 -35.58 -26.79
C GLN A 495 -16.83 -34.42 -27.84
N PHE A 496 -15.68 -34.20 -28.49
CA PHE A 496 -15.37 -33.69 -29.85
C PHE A 496 -15.96 -32.39 -30.44
N ALA A 497 -15.07 -31.46 -30.81
CA ALA A 497 -14.96 -30.92 -32.17
C ALA A 497 -13.55 -30.34 -32.45
N GLN A 498 -12.90 -30.88 -33.47
CA GLN A 498 -11.71 -30.35 -34.16
C GLN A 498 -12.10 -29.11 -34.98
N SER A 499 -11.21 -28.12 -35.11
CA SER A 499 -10.66 -27.65 -36.41
C SER A 499 -9.94 -26.29 -36.28
N ARG A 500 -8.89 -26.14 -37.09
CA ARG A 500 -8.04 -24.97 -37.39
C ARG A 500 -6.92 -24.61 -36.41
N SER A 501 -5.81 -25.34 -36.54
CA SER A 501 -4.47 -24.73 -36.51
C SER A 501 -3.73 -25.11 -37.79
N GLY A 502 -3.14 -24.13 -38.47
CA GLY A 502 -2.37 -24.32 -39.70
C GLY A 502 -1.32 -23.23 -39.86
N ALA A 503 -0.06 -23.68 -39.94
CA ALA A 503 1.18 -22.99 -40.33
C ALA A 503 1.70 -21.93 -39.30
N ILE A 504 2.98 -21.84 -38.93
CA ILE A 504 4.21 -21.81 -39.77
C ILE A 504 5.47 -22.16 -38.93
N GLN A 505 6.27 -23.15 -39.38
CA GLN A 505 7.75 -23.29 -39.33
C GLN A 505 8.07 -24.76 -39.72
N ALA A 506 9.02 -25.14 -40.59
CA ALA A 506 10.14 -24.49 -41.24
C ALA A 506 10.54 -25.33 -42.50
N HIS A 507 11.26 -24.73 -43.46
CA HIS A 507 12.16 -25.49 -44.32
C HIS A 507 13.41 -24.67 -44.67
N LEU A 508 14.56 -25.18 -44.22
CA LEU A 508 15.87 -24.95 -44.81
C LEU A 508 15.90 -25.65 -46.18
N GLY A 509 16.48 -24.94 -47.14
CA GLY A 509 16.79 -25.33 -48.51
C GLY A 509 17.43 -24.15 -49.20
#